data_AF-A0A238X201-F1
#
_entry.id   AF-A0A238X201-F1
#
_cell.length_a   1.000
_cell.length_b   1.000
_cell.length_c   1.000
_cell.angle_alpha   90.00
_cell.angle_beta   90.00
_cell.angle_gamma   90.00
#
_symmetry.space_group_name_H-M   'P 1'
#
loop_
_entity.id
_entity.type
_entity.pdbx_description
1 polymer ?
#
loop_
_entity_poly.entity_id
_entity_poly.type
_entity_poly.pdbx_seq_one_letter_code
_entity_poly.pdbx_strand_id
1 'polypeptide(L)'
;MTEASEASRSAADAQSVATAGRGADESVGDGRDADPAAERVDRWFARRPALALAALLPVGAATPLFPVELGVATFALGTLAVGMAHGAVDHLVPLRAAPGVSLRRSIAVVSVGYAVLGGAVVAAFFAAPVAAFVGFIALTWLHWGQGDVATLAIAGVDHLPTSAERWLALIVRGGLPMGVPLLAHPEEYRLVAEWIVGLFLVDGGAAATAVDPLFAPAVRAGVGVGMAAATLASVGLGYRRVRSGHDAGGWRRDAGELAVLWAWFLLAAPVFAIGVYFALWHALRHVGRLVLVDPAAASAASAGDAVGALARFGRDAAPLTLGGFLVVGAVGVSVPAGVAAPGDLLAVSLVAIAAMTLPHVVVVAWLDRREGVWRPGAGA
;
A
#
# COMPACT_ATOMS: atom_id res chain seq x y z
N MET A 1 -80.48 -38.43 16.02
CA MET A 1 -79.80 -38.48 14.73
C MET A 1 -78.45 -39.15 14.98
N THR A 2 -78.38 -40.49 15.01
CA THR A 2 -77.97 -41.35 13.87
C THR A 2 -76.66 -40.84 13.26
N GLU A 3 -75.52 -41.53 13.31
CA GLU A 3 -75.20 -42.96 13.22
C GLU A 3 -73.80 -43.19 13.85
N ALA A 4 -73.59 -44.25 14.65
CA ALA A 4 -72.94 -45.53 14.28
C ALA A 4 -71.42 -45.37 14.00
N SER A 5 -70.47 -46.20 14.45
CA SER A 5 -70.48 -47.52 15.07
C SER A 5 -69.05 -47.82 15.57
N GLU A 6 -68.94 -48.45 16.74
CA GLU A 6 -68.03 -49.53 17.17
C GLU A 6 -66.63 -49.65 16.51
N ALA A 7 -65.54 -49.45 17.25
CA ALA A 7 -64.89 -50.38 18.19
C ALA A 7 -63.96 -51.41 17.54
N SER A 8 -62.68 -51.36 17.93
CA SER A 8 -61.80 -52.50 18.30
C SER A 8 -60.33 -52.02 18.19
N ARG A 9 -59.67 -51.67 19.30
CA ARG A 9 -58.75 -52.53 20.08
C ARG A 9 -57.71 -53.27 19.22
N SER A 10 -56.44 -52.89 19.37
CA SER A 10 -55.27 -53.80 19.48
C SER A 10 -54.01 -52.99 19.84
N ALA A 11 -53.46 -53.19 21.05
CA ALA A 11 -52.11 -53.71 21.31
C ALA A 11 -50.96 -52.78 20.86
N ALA A 12 -50.25 -52.10 21.77
CA ALA A 12 -49.18 -52.63 22.63
C ALA A 12 -48.03 -53.28 21.82
N ASP A 13 -46.93 -52.54 21.65
CA ASP A 13 -45.53 -52.99 21.57
C ASP A 13 -44.65 -51.71 21.54
N ALA A 14 -43.91 -51.36 22.60
CA ALA A 14 -42.63 -51.93 23.03
C ALA A 14 -41.45 -51.59 22.09
N GLN A 15 -40.67 -50.59 22.52
CA GLN A 15 -39.19 -50.47 22.52
C GLN A 15 -38.32 -50.88 21.31
N SER A 16 -37.24 -50.09 21.18
CA SER A 16 -35.93 -50.42 20.57
C SER A 16 -35.79 -50.27 19.05
N VAL A 17 -35.24 -49.12 18.63
CA VAL A 17 -34.26 -49.09 17.53
C VAL A 17 -33.13 -48.12 17.89
N ALA A 18 -31.97 -48.70 18.21
CA ALA A 18 -30.69 -48.04 18.11
C ALA A 18 -30.23 -48.05 16.64
N THR A 19 -29.83 -46.90 16.11
CA THR A 19 -28.99 -46.74 14.92
C THR A 19 -28.00 -45.62 15.22
N ALA A 20 -26.78 -45.93 15.63
CA ALA A 20 -25.66 -46.29 14.77
C ALA A 20 -25.29 -45.16 13.78
N GLY A 21 -24.28 -44.38 14.17
CA GLY A 21 -23.16 -44.02 13.31
C GLY A 21 -23.40 -42.97 12.22
N ARG A 22 -22.87 -41.77 12.46
CA ARG A 22 -21.91 -41.11 11.55
C ARG A 22 -21.19 -40.02 12.35
N GLY A 23 -20.02 -40.38 12.84
CA GLY A 23 -19.01 -39.39 13.16
C GLY A 23 -18.67 -38.65 11.87
N ALA A 24 -18.97 -37.36 11.83
CA ALA A 24 -18.23 -36.44 11.01
C ALA A 24 -16.94 -36.16 11.77
N ASP A 25 -16.03 -37.13 11.71
CA ASP A 25 -14.62 -36.88 11.89
C ASP A 25 -14.22 -36.10 10.63
N GLU A 26 -14.39 -34.77 10.70
CA GLU A 26 -13.83 -33.86 9.71
C GLU A 26 -12.33 -34.13 9.72
N SER A 27 -11.91 -34.88 8.70
CA SER A 27 -10.52 -35.09 8.35
C SER A 27 -9.81 -33.75 8.49
N VAL A 28 -8.92 -33.68 9.47
CA VAL A 28 -7.86 -32.67 9.54
C VAL A 28 -7.05 -32.83 8.26
N GLY A 29 -7.48 -32.12 7.22
CA GLY A 29 -6.76 -31.94 5.99
C GLY A 29 -5.53 -31.10 6.33
N ASP A 30 -4.38 -31.76 6.40
CA ASP A 30 -3.09 -31.11 6.29
C ASP A 30 -2.96 -30.54 4.88
N GLY A 31 -3.47 -29.32 4.74
CA GLY A 31 -3.49 -28.54 3.51
C GLY A 31 -4.11 -27.21 3.87
N ARG A 32 -3.30 -26.15 3.98
CA ARG A 32 -3.82 -24.79 4.08
C ARG A 32 -4.63 -24.54 2.81
N ASP A 33 -5.94 -24.78 2.82
CA ASP A 33 -6.82 -24.40 1.73
C ASP A 33 -6.71 -22.88 1.60
N ALA A 34 -5.97 -22.45 0.59
CA ALA A 34 -5.69 -21.05 0.38
C ALA A 34 -7.01 -20.32 0.08
N ASP A 35 -7.26 -19.22 0.79
CA ASP A 35 -8.43 -18.39 0.56
C ASP A 35 -8.49 -17.99 -0.94
N PRO A 36 -9.50 -18.47 -1.70
CA PRO A 36 -9.58 -18.21 -3.13
C PRO A 36 -9.61 -16.72 -3.47
N ALA A 37 -10.14 -15.88 -2.56
CA ALA A 37 -10.11 -14.43 -2.75
C ALA A 37 -8.68 -13.89 -2.64
N ALA A 38 -7.94 -14.28 -1.59
CA ALA A 38 -6.55 -13.86 -1.37
C ALA A 38 -5.63 -14.27 -2.52
N GLU A 39 -5.76 -15.50 -3.03
CA GLU A 39 -4.97 -15.97 -4.17
C GLU A 39 -5.23 -15.16 -5.45
N ARG A 40 -6.51 -14.86 -5.74
CA ARG A 40 -6.88 -14.08 -6.92
C ARG A 40 -6.43 -12.64 -6.79
N VAL A 41 -6.61 -12.05 -5.61
CA VAL A 41 -6.13 -10.69 -5.31
C VAL A 41 -4.62 -10.61 -5.46
N ASP A 42 -3.84 -11.52 -4.88
CA ASP A 42 -2.39 -11.57 -5.03
C ASP A 42 -1.98 -11.66 -6.51
N ARG A 43 -2.66 -12.51 -7.28
CA ARG A 43 -2.40 -12.67 -8.71
C ARG A 43 -2.68 -11.37 -9.50
N TRP A 44 -3.82 -10.73 -9.26
CA TRP A 44 -4.27 -9.56 -10.03
C TRP A 44 -3.55 -8.27 -9.63
N PHE A 45 -3.33 -8.07 -8.34
CA PHE A 45 -2.90 -6.80 -7.79
C PHE A 45 -1.44 -6.78 -7.32
N ALA A 46 -0.75 -7.93 -7.23
CA ALA A 46 0.66 -7.98 -6.86
C ALA A 46 1.54 -8.65 -7.90
N ARG A 47 1.23 -9.89 -8.33
CA ARG A 47 2.09 -10.64 -9.27
C ARG A 47 2.07 -10.07 -10.69
N ARG A 48 0.88 -9.91 -11.28
CA ARG A 48 0.76 -9.35 -12.64
C ARG A 48 1.36 -7.95 -12.74
N PRO A 49 1.13 -7.03 -11.79
CA PRO A 49 1.76 -5.72 -11.86
C PRO A 49 3.27 -5.75 -11.63
N ALA A 50 3.79 -6.66 -10.80
CA ALA A 50 5.23 -6.85 -10.67
C ALA A 50 5.89 -7.33 -11.98
N LEU A 51 5.23 -8.25 -12.70
CA LEU A 51 5.67 -8.69 -14.03
C LEU A 51 5.56 -7.56 -15.06
N ALA A 52 4.51 -6.74 -15.00
CA ALA A 52 4.36 -5.57 -15.86
C ALA A 52 5.48 -4.55 -15.62
N LEU A 53 5.83 -4.27 -14.37
CA LEU A 53 6.95 -3.39 -14.02
C LEU A 53 8.29 -3.95 -14.55
N ALA A 54 8.51 -5.26 -14.39
CA ALA A 54 9.70 -5.91 -14.95
C ALA A 54 9.76 -5.80 -16.49
N ALA A 55 8.63 -5.97 -17.17
CA ALA A 55 8.54 -5.82 -18.62
C ALA A 55 8.80 -4.37 -19.09
N LEU A 56 8.51 -3.37 -18.24
CA LEU A 56 8.76 -1.96 -18.52
C LEU A 56 10.20 -1.52 -18.28
N LEU A 57 11.09 -2.37 -17.73
CA LEU A 57 12.48 -2.00 -17.44
C LEU A 57 13.22 -1.33 -18.61
N PRO A 58 13.13 -1.81 -19.88
CA PRO A 58 13.79 -1.15 -21.00
C PRO A 58 13.24 0.26 -21.28
N VAL A 59 11.93 0.46 -21.11
CA VAL A 59 11.29 1.78 -21.24
C VAL A 59 11.77 2.70 -20.12
N GLY A 60 11.77 2.21 -18.88
CA GLY A 60 12.33 2.89 -17.72
C GLY A 60 13.76 3.36 -17.97
N ALA A 61 14.65 2.46 -18.39
CA ALA A 61 16.05 2.76 -18.68
C ALA A 61 16.28 3.81 -19.78
N ALA A 62 15.32 3.99 -20.69
CA ALA A 62 15.38 5.03 -21.72
C ALA A 62 14.90 6.40 -21.21
N THR A 63 14.12 6.45 -20.11
CA THR A 63 13.52 7.72 -19.62
C THR A 63 14.51 8.82 -19.24
N PRO A 64 15.73 8.56 -18.73
CA PRO A 64 16.72 9.61 -18.50
C PRO A 64 17.17 10.37 -19.76
N LEU A 65 16.87 9.84 -20.96
CA LEU A 65 17.14 10.52 -22.24
C LEU A 65 16.08 11.55 -22.62
N PHE A 66 14.98 11.63 -21.86
CA PHE A 66 13.85 12.51 -22.13
C PHE A 66 13.75 13.63 -21.09
N PRO A 67 13.04 14.73 -21.42
CA PRO A 67 12.79 15.80 -20.47
C PRO A 67 11.97 15.34 -19.25
N VAL A 68 12.16 16.00 -18.10
CA VAL A 68 11.49 15.70 -16.83
C VAL A 68 9.96 15.79 -16.93
N GLU A 69 9.45 16.58 -17.87
CA GLU A 69 8.02 16.73 -18.16
C GLU A 69 7.34 15.40 -18.53
N LEU A 70 8.07 14.46 -19.15
CA LEU A 70 7.55 13.11 -19.37
C LEU A 70 7.26 12.40 -18.05
N GLY A 71 8.17 12.54 -17.08
CA GLY A 71 7.99 12.05 -15.72
C GLY A 71 6.82 12.73 -15.03
N VAL A 72 6.74 14.07 -15.08
CA VAL A 72 5.64 14.85 -14.50
C VAL A 72 4.29 14.41 -15.06
N ALA A 73 4.18 14.27 -16.39
CA ALA A 73 2.96 13.81 -17.05
C ALA A 73 2.60 12.39 -16.64
N THR A 74 3.58 11.49 -16.57
CA THR A 74 3.37 10.09 -16.15
C THR A 74 2.90 10.01 -14.69
N PHE A 75 3.53 10.79 -13.81
CA PHE A 75 3.14 10.90 -12.40
C PHE A 75 1.71 11.45 -12.26
N ALA A 76 1.38 12.51 -12.99
CA ALA A 76 0.04 13.09 -12.98
C ALA A 76 -1.00 12.08 -13.47
N LEU A 77 -0.76 11.41 -14.60
CA LEU A 77 -1.66 10.38 -15.13
C LEU A 77 -1.84 9.21 -14.16
N GLY A 78 -0.75 8.69 -13.58
CA GLY A 78 -0.80 7.62 -12.59
C GLY A 78 -1.59 8.02 -11.34
N THR A 79 -1.37 9.25 -10.87
CA THR A 79 -2.09 9.85 -9.73
C THR A 79 -3.58 10.00 -10.05
N LEU A 80 -3.93 10.55 -11.22
CA LEU A 80 -5.32 10.73 -11.65
C LEU A 80 -6.06 9.40 -11.81
N ALA A 81 -5.41 8.40 -12.40
CA ALA A 81 -6.05 7.13 -12.77
C ALA A 81 -6.22 6.19 -11.57
N VAL A 82 -5.22 6.10 -10.69
CA VAL A 82 -5.17 5.07 -9.64
C VAL A 82 -4.72 5.66 -8.30
N GLY A 83 -3.72 6.55 -8.34
CA GLY A 83 -3.05 7.06 -7.14
C GLY A 83 -3.95 7.87 -6.21
N MET A 84 -4.91 8.65 -6.70
CA MET A 84 -5.84 9.36 -5.80
C MET A 84 -6.89 8.42 -5.20
N ALA A 85 -7.25 7.36 -5.92
CA ALA A 85 -8.32 6.45 -5.52
C ALA A 85 -7.87 5.40 -4.49
N HIS A 86 -6.60 5.00 -4.46
CA HIS A 86 -6.15 3.84 -3.68
C HIS A 86 -6.43 3.95 -2.17
N GLY A 87 -6.25 5.13 -1.57
CA GLY A 87 -6.57 5.41 -0.17
C GLY A 87 -7.93 6.07 0.06
N ALA A 88 -8.71 6.31 -1.00
CA ALA A 88 -9.95 7.10 -0.92
C ALA A 88 -11.14 6.34 -0.28
N VAL A 89 -10.93 5.13 0.20
CA VAL A 89 -11.92 4.36 0.98
C VAL A 89 -11.63 4.32 2.48
N ASP A 90 -10.64 5.08 2.96
CA ASP A 90 -10.23 5.10 4.38
C ASP A 90 -11.38 5.36 5.36
N HIS A 91 -12.32 6.22 4.97
CA HIS A 91 -13.53 6.51 5.75
C HIS A 91 -14.44 5.29 5.99
N LEU A 92 -14.25 4.20 5.23
CA LEU A 92 -14.98 2.94 5.36
C LEU A 92 -14.13 1.84 6.00
N VAL A 93 -12.82 2.02 6.13
CA VAL A 93 -11.90 1.01 6.69
C VAL A 93 -12.29 0.64 8.14
N PRO A 94 -12.52 1.60 9.07
CA PRO A 94 -12.95 1.25 10.43
C PRO A 94 -14.28 0.51 10.48
N LEU A 95 -15.24 0.88 9.63
CA LEU A 95 -16.53 0.21 9.49
C LEU A 95 -16.37 -1.26 9.05
N ARG A 96 -15.46 -1.53 8.11
CA ARG A 96 -15.28 -2.87 7.51
C ARG A 96 -14.40 -3.79 8.35
N ALA A 97 -13.39 -3.23 9.03
CA ALA A 97 -12.38 -4.00 9.75
C ALA A 97 -12.62 -4.11 11.27
N ALA A 98 -13.67 -3.49 11.81
CA ALA A 98 -13.97 -3.57 13.25
C ALA A 98 -15.47 -3.77 13.54
N PRO A 99 -15.83 -4.80 14.34
CA PRO A 99 -17.20 -4.97 14.80
C PRO A 99 -17.71 -3.77 15.60
N GLY A 100 -18.99 -3.41 15.42
CA GLY A 100 -19.67 -2.38 16.21
C GLY A 100 -19.32 -0.92 15.85
N VAL A 101 -18.54 -0.69 14.78
CA VAL A 101 -18.30 0.68 14.27
C VAL A 101 -19.44 1.07 13.33
N SER A 102 -20.13 2.18 13.62
CA SER A 102 -21.14 2.74 12.72
C SER A 102 -20.49 3.55 11.58
N LEU A 103 -21.16 3.60 10.42
CA LEU A 103 -20.71 4.40 9.27
C LEU A 103 -20.46 5.86 9.65
N ARG A 104 -21.38 6.48 10.41
CA ARG A 104 -21.24 7.88 10.87
C ARG A 104 -19.98 8.10 11.70
N ARG A 105 -19.71 7.18 12.64
CA ARG A 105 -18.51 7.27 13.49
C ARG A 105 -17.23 7.09 12.67
N SER A 106 -17.23 6.14 11.72
CA SER A 106 -16.11 5.88 10.82
C SER A 106 -15.76 7.14 10.00
N ILE A 107 -16.75 7.72 9.33
CA ILE A 107 -16.58 8.95 8.55
C ILE A 107 -16.09 10.08 9.45
N ALA A 108 -16.77 10.35 10.58
CA ALA A 108 -16.41 11.47 11.45
C ALA A 108 -14.98 11.39 11.97
N VAL A 109 -14.56 10.23 12.50
CA VAL A 109 -13.22 10.06 13.07
C VAL A 109 -12.14 10.18 11.99
N VAL A 110 -12.35 9.54 10.84
CA VAL A 110 -11.37 9.60 9.74
C VAL A 110 -11.29 11.01 9.18
N SER A 111 -12.42 11.69 8.93
CA SER A 111 -12.42 13.08 8.44
C SER A 111 -11.75 14.05 9.41
N VAL A 112 -11.99 13.95 10.72
CA VAL A 112 -11.28 14.76 11.72
C VAL A 112 -9.79 14.45 11.73
N GLY A 113 -9.42 13.17 11.67
CA GLY A 113 -8.02 12.74 11.58
C GLY A 113 -7.31 13.34 10.36
N TYR A 114 -7.96 13.30 9.19
CA TYR A 114 -7.45 13.91 7.96
C TYR A 114 -7.29 15.42 8.09
N ALA A 115 -8.28 16.14 8.63
CA ALA A 115 -8.20 17.58 8.80
C ALA A 115 -7.06 17.99 9.75
N VAL A 116 -6.94 17.31 10.89
CA VAL A 116 -5.92 17.62 11.91
C VAL A 116 -4.52 17.26 11.43
N LEU A 117 -4.31 16.01 11.00
CA LEU A 117 -2.98 15.52 10.61
C LEU A 117 -2.52 16.12 9.29
N GLY A 118 -3.42 16.24 8.30
CA GLY A 118 -3.10 16.88 7.03
C GLY A 118 -2.84 18.37 7.19
N GLY A 119 -3.66 19.07 8.00
CA GLY A 119 -3.42 20.46 8.35
C GLY A 119 -2.08 20.68 9.05
N ALA A 120 -1.68 19.77 9.94
CA ALA A 120 -0.37 19.81 10.59
C ALA A 120 0.80 19.64 9.61
N VAL A 121 0.67 18.75 8.61
CA VAL A 121 1.68 18.61 7.55
C VAL A 121 1.81 19.88 6.72
N VAL A 122 0.69 20.47 6.29
CA VAL A 122 0.71 21.74 5.54
C VAL A 122 1.35 22.85 6.39
N ALA A 123 0.94 22.99 7.65
CA ALA A 123 1.53 23.95 8.58
C ALA A 123 3.05 23.74 8.77
N ALA A 124 3.51 22.48 8.80
CA ALA A 124 4.93 22.16 8.88
C ALA A 124 5.71 22.62 7.63
N PHE A 125 5.12 22.53 6.43
CA PHE A 125 5.74 23.08 5.22
C PHE A 125 5.90 24.61 5.28
N PHE A 126 4.90 25.32 5.80
CA PHE A 126 5.02 26.77 6.02
C PHE A 126 6.06 27.13 7.09
N ALA A 127 6.18 26.34 8.15
CA ALA A 127 7.07 26.64 9.27
C ALA A 127 8.53 26.22 9.02
N ALA A 128 8.75 25.05 8.39
CA ALA A 128 10.05 24.44 8.19
C ALA A 128 10.06 23.54 6.93
N PRO A 129 10.08 24.12 5.71
CA PRO A 129 9.83 23.39 4.47
C PRO A 129 10.83 22.25 4.20
N VAL A 130 12.11 22.44 4.54
CA VAL A 130 13.13 21.38 4.39
C VAL A 130 12.85 20.21 5.34
N ALA A 131 12.53 20.50 6.60
CA ALA A 131 12.21 19.45 7.58
C ALA A 131 10.92 18.72 7.22
N ALA A 132 9.91 19.43 6.73
CA ALA A 132 8.66 18.86 6.24
C ALA A 132 8.89 17.98 5.01
N PHE A 133 9.74 18.40 4.06
CA PHE A 133 10.15 17.58 2.92
C PHE A 133 10.85 16.28 3.36
N VAL A 134 11.83 16.36 4.26
CA VAL A 134 12.50 15.15 4.81
C VAL A 134 11.50 14.25 5.53
N GLY A 135 10.59 14.84 6.31
CA GLY A 135 9.49 14.11 6.96
C GLY A 135 8.56 13.42 5.96
N PHE A 136 8.24 14.07 4.85
CA PHE A 136 7.46 13.48 3.76
C PHE A 136 8.18 12.29 3.11
N ILE A 137 9.48 12.39 2.84
CA ILE A 137 10.29 11.28 2.32
C ILE A 137 10.28 10.10 3.31
N ALA A 138 10.51 10.36 4.60
CA ALA A 138 10.52 9.33 5.63
C ALA A 138 9.14 8.67 5.81
N LEU A 139 8.06 9.45 5.77
CA LEU A 139 6.69 8.96 5.85
C LEU A 139 6.36 8.08 4.64
N THR A 140 6.74 8.50 3.44
CA THR A 140 6.47 7.75 2.21
C THR A 140 7.26 6.45 2.17
N TRP A 141 8.52 6.49 2.61
CA TRP A 141 9.34 5.30 2.82
C TRP A 141 8.63 4.29 3.74
N LEU A 142 8.20 4.72 4.93
CA LEU A 142 7.48 3.85 5.86
C LEU A 142 6.20 3.29 5.24
N HIS A 143 5.39 4.16 4.63
CA HIS A 143 4.08 3.80 4.08
C HIS A 143 4.16 2.75 2.97
N TRP A 144 5.07 2.94 2.02
CA TRP A 144 5.24 2.01 0.91
C TRP A 144 5.79 0.66 1.37
N GLY A 145 6.78 0.68 2.28
CA GLY A 145 7.28 -0.55 2.87
C GLY A 145 6.21 -1.31 3.67
N GLN A 146 5.35 -0.59 4.38
CA GLN A 146 4.21 -1.15 5.10
C GLN A 146 3.21 -1.85 4.17
N GLY A 147 2.84 -1.21 3.05
CA GLY A 147 1.94 -1.81 2.05
C GLY A 147 2.54 -3.08 1.42
N ASP A 148 3.84 -3.07 1.17
CA ASP A 148 4.56 -4.20 0.59
C ASP A 148 4.66 -5.40 1.55
N VAL A 149 4.95 -5.16 2.84
CA VAL A 149 4.96 -6.21 3.86
C VAL A 149 3.58 -6.82 4.04
N ALA A 150 2.52 -6.00 4.06
CA ALA A 150 1.14 -6.49 4.12
C ALA A 150 0.80 -7.38 2.91
N THR A 151 1.27 -7.00 1.71
CA THR A 151 1.09 -7.80 0.48
C THR A 151 1.79 -9.16 0.57
N LEU A 152 3.02 -9.20 1.07
CA LEU A 152 3.73 -10.47 1.28
C LEU A 152 3.03 -11.35 2.34
N ALA A 153 2.46 -10.74 3.38
CA ALA A 153 1.67 -11.46 4.38
C ALA A 153 0.40 -12.08 3.76
N ILE A 154 -0.33 -11.34 2.92
CA ILE A 154 -1.50 -11.84 2.18
C ILE A 154 -1.11 -13.01 1.26
N ALA A 155 0.06 -12.92 0.64
CA ALA A 155 0.58 -13.96 -0.23
C ALA A 155 1.09 -15.22 0.52
N GLY A 156 0.99 -15.26 1.85
CA GLY A 156 1.39 -16.42 2.65
C GLY A 156 2.89 -16.66 2.68
N VAL A 157 3.70 -15.59 2.64
CA VAL A 157 5.15 -15.69 2.59
C VAL A 157 5.74 -16.09 3.95
N ASP A 158 6.33 -17.29 4.02
CA ASP A 158 6.78 -17.90 5.28
C ASP A 158 8.21 -17.48 5.73
N HIS A 159 9.03 -16.81 4.89
CA HIS A 159 10.40 -16.44 5.27
C HIS A 159 10.54 -15.18 6.14
N LEU A 160 9.42 -14.55 6.53
CA LEU A 160 9.37 -13.39 7.45
C LEU A 160 8.61 -13.72 8.76
N PRO A 161 9.07 -14.70 9.55
CA PRO A 161 8.35 -15.20 10.72
C PRO A 161 8.40 -14.27 11.94
N THR A 162 9.25 -13.24 11.96
CA THR A 162 9.37 -12.32 13.11
C THR A 162 9.04 -10.87 12.77
N SER A 163 8.65 -10.10 13.79
CA SER A 163 8.42 -8.66 13.65
C SER A 163 9.67 -7.90 13.17
N ALA A 164 10.86 -8.30 13.63
CA ALA A 164 12.12 -7.67 13.23
C ALA A 164 12.41 -7.88 11.74
N GLU A 165 12.19 -9.09 11.22
CA GLU A 165 12.32 -9.38 9.78
C GLU A 165 11.30 -8.60 8.95
N ARG A 166 10.06 -8.45 9.44
CA ARG A 166 9.04 -7.62 8.76
C ARG A 166 9.42 -6.13 8.75
N TRP A 167 9.94 -5.60 9.85
CA TRP A 167 10.43 -4.20 9.90
C TRP A 167 11.63 -3.99 8.96
N LEU A 168 12.56 -4.95 8.90
CA LEU A 168 13.66 -4.90 7.95
C LEU A 168 13.15 -4.92 6.50
N ALA A 169 12.20 -5.80 6.18
CA ALA A 169 11.58 -5.86 4.87
C ALA A 169 10.86 -4.54 4.50
N LEU A 170 10.17 -3.91 5.45
CA LEU A 170 9.58 -2.56 5.28
C LEU A 170 10.65 -1.54 4.94
N ILE A 171 11.74 -1.48 5.72
CA ILE A 171 12.82 -0.51 5.50
C ILE A 171 13.43 -0.72 4.11
N VAL A 172 13.69 -1.95 3.69
CA VAL A 172 14.22 -2.23 2.37
C VAL A 172 13.23 -1.81 1.29
N ARG A 173 12.02 -2.36 1.30
CA ARG A 173 11.06 -2.19 0.20
C ARG A 173 10.56 -0.75 0.07
N GLY A 174 10.28 -0.09 1.19
CA GLY A 174 9.92 1.32 1.21
C GLY A 174 11.07 2.26 0.87
N GLY A 175 12.31 1.81 1.12
CA GLY A 175 13.51 2.61 0.88
C GLY A 175 13.98 2.60 -0.55
N LEU A 176 13.71 1.54 -1.32
CA LEU A 176 14.09 1.47 -2.73
C LEU A 176 13.61 2.67 -3.54
N PRO A 177 12.31 3.02 -3.54
CA PRO A 177 11.82 4.13 -4.35
C PRO A 177 12.25 5.51 -3.85
N MET A 178 12.73 5.64 -2.61
CA MET A 178 13.11 6.93 -2.02
C MET A 178 14.62 7.14 -1.92
N GLY A 179 15.38 6.10 -1.60
CA GLY A 179 16.81 6.14 -1.38
C GLY A 179 17.63 5.84 -2.63
N VAL A 180 17.18 4.95 -3.52
CA VAL A 180 17.95 4.56 -4.72
C VAL A 180 18.02 5.68 -5.76
N PRO A 181 16.92 6.41 -6.05
CA PRO A 181 16.98 7.54 -6.99
C PRO A 181 17.97 8.64 -6.56
N LEU A 182 18.16 8.86 -5.25
CA LEU A 182 19.15 9.80 -4.71
C LEU A 182 20.59 9.43 -5.08
N LEU A 183 20.86 8.14 -5.35
CA LEU A 183 22.17 7.63 -5.75
C LEU A 183 22.36 7.76 -7.25
N ALA A 184 21.40 7.23 -8.01
CA ALA A 184 21.48 7.07 -9.46
C ALA A 184 21.24 8.37 -10.24
N HIS A 185 20.30 9.19 -9.76
CA HIS A 185 19.81 10.39 -10.45
C HIS A 185 19.68 11.59 -9.48
N PRO A 186 20.80 11.98 -8.81
CA PRO A 186 20.76 13.01 -7.77
C PRO A 186 20.26 14.36 -8.26
N GLU A 187 20.47 14.71 -9.53
CA GLU A 187 20.11 16.02 -10.08
C GLU A 187 18.59 16.17 -10.25
N GLU A 188 17.91 15.17 -10.81
CA GLU A 188 16.45 15.21 -10.91
C GLU A 188 15.79 15.10 -9.51
N TYR A 189 16.39 14.32 -8.60
CA TYR A 189 15.93 14.30 -7.21
C TYR A 189 16.04 15.67 -6.54
N ARG A 190 17.19 16.34 -6.71
CA ARG A 190 17.42 17.70 -6.22
C ARG A 190 16.42 18.68 -6.81
N LEU A 191 16.17 18.61 -8.11
CA LEU A 191 15.18 19.43 -8.80
C LEU A 191 13.79 19.33 -8.16
N VAL A 192 13.33 18.11 -7.85
CA VAL A 192 12.04 17.90 -7.17
C VAL A 192 12.05 18.47 -5.74
N ALA A 193 13.15 18.29 -5.00
CA ALA A 193 13.30 18.86 -3.66
C ALA A 193 13.25 20.39 -3.68
N GLU A 194 13.93 21.01 -4.65
CA GLU A 194 13.91 22.46 -4.88
C GLU A 194 12.52 22.95 -5.26
N TRP A 195 11.79 22.25 -6.13
CA TRP A 195 10.41 22.63 -6.46
C TRP A 195 9.51 22.60 -5.24
N ILE A 196 9.55 21.53 -4.43
CA ILE A 196 8.69 21.40 -3.24
C ILE A 196 9.04 22.46 -2.18
N VAL A 197 10.33 22.60 -1.85
CA VAL A 197 10.78 23.55 -0.82
C VAL A 197 10.59 24.99 -1.32
N GLY A 198 10.81 25.24 -2.60
CA GLY A 198 10.67 26.54 -3.25
C GLY A 198 9.24 27.09 -3.21
N LEU A 199 8.20 26.24 -3.14
CA LEU A 199 6.82 26.71 -2.95
C LEU A 199 6.65 27.60 -1.69
N PHE A 200 7.49 27.40 -0.67
CA PHE A 200 7.41 28.05 0.63
C PHE A 200 8.55 29.05 0.89
N LEU A 201 9.47 29.22 -0.06
CA LEU A 201 10.57 30.17 0.02
C LEU A 201 10.40 31.24 -1.06
N VAL A 202 10.28 32.51 -0.64
CA VAL A 202 10.02 33.63 -1.56
C VAL A 202 11.26 33.97 -2.42
N ASP A 203 12.45 33.64 -1.94
CA ASP A 203 13.71 33.91 -2.63
C ASP A 203 14.10 32.75 -3.56
N GLY A 204 14.17 32.99 -4.87
CA GLY A 204 14.39 31.95 -5.88
C GLY A 204 15.71 31.16 -5.79
N GLY A 205 16.71 31.65 -5.06
CA GLY A 205 17.96 30.92 -4.78
C GLY A 205 18.02 30.24 -3.41
N ALA A 206 17.06 30.51 -2.54
CA ALA A 206 17.07 29.98 -1.17
C ALA A 206 16.78 28.48 -1.13
N ALA A 207 15.94 27.96 -2.02
CA ALA A 207 15.61 26.54 -2.07
C ALA A 207 16.82 25.65 -2.35
N ALA A 208 17.61 25.97 -3.38
CA ALA A 208 18.84 25.23 -3.72
C ALA A 208 19.82 25.19 -2.54
N THR A 209 20.05 26.35 -1.89
CA THR A 209 20.93 26.45 -0.72
C THR A 209 20.39 25.65 0.47
N ALA A 210 19.07 25.67 0.69
CA ALA A 210 18.43 25.02 1.82
C ALA A 210 18.45 23.49 1.72
N VAL A 211 18.41 22.93 0.50
CA VAL A 211 18.42 21.48 0.29
C VAL A 211 19.83 20.90 0.06
N ASP A 212 20.83 21.72 -0.27
CA ASP A 212 22.20 21.27 -0.58
C ASP A 212 22.79 20.26 0.44
N PRO A 213 22.62 20.43 1.77
CA PRO A 213 23.12 19.46 2.74
C PRO A 213 22.55 18.04 2.58
N LEU A 214 21.33 17.89 2.05
CA LEU A 214 20.67 16.60 1.81
C LEU A 214 21.35 15.79 0.69
N PHE A 215 22.07 16.46 -0.21
CA PHE A 215 22.72 15.87 -1.37
C PHE A 215 24.23 15.73 -1.23
N ALA A 216 24.77 16.07 -0.05
CA ALA A 216 26.19 15.93 0.24
C ALA A 216 26.68 14.49 -0.07
N PRO A 217 27.90 14.31 -0.62
CA PRO A 217 28.41 12.99 -0.99
C PRO A 217 28.36 11.95 0.15
N ALA A 218 28.61 12.40 1.38
CA ALA A 218 28.53 11.54 2.57
C ALA A 218 27.10 11.05 2.86
N VAL A 219 26.07 11.90 2.68
CA VAL A 219 24.66 11.53 2.86
C VAL A 219 24.27 10.49 1.82
N ARG A 220 24.60 10.75 0.54
CA ARG A 220 24.35 9.81 -0.56
C ARG A 220 25.04 8.47 -0.33
N ALA A 221 26.33 8.49 0.02
CA ALA A 221 27.08 7.27 0.33
C ALA A 221 26.46 6.50 1.51
N GLY A 222 26.06 7.21 2.58
CA GLY A 222 25.40 6.61 3.74
C GLY A 222 24.08 5.93 3.39
N VAL A 223 23.22 6.59 2.61
CA VAL A 223 21.96 6.01 2.12
C VAL A 223 22.24 4.79 1.25
N GLY A 224 23.19 4.86 0.33
CA GLY A 224 23.53 3.74 -0.56
C GLY A 224 24.07 2.52 0.16
N VAL A 225 25.03 2.71 1.06
CA VAL A 225 25.59 1.63 1.88
C VAL A 225 24.51 1.05 2.80
N GLY A 226 23.70 1.90 3.45
CA GLY A 226 22.62 1.47 4.32
C GLY A 226 21.58 0.63 3.58
N MET A 227 21.14 1.07 2.40
CA MET A 227 20.19 0.35 1.56
C MET A 227 20.72 -0.99 1.07
N ALA A 228 21.98 -1.03 0.61
CA ALA A 228 22.62 -2.27 0.18
C ALA A 228 22.75 -3.27 1.35
N ALA A 229 23.25 -2.80 2.50
CA ALA A 229 23.40 -3.63 3.70
C ALA A 229 22.05 -4.18 4.20
N ALA A 230 21.01 -3.32 4.27
CA ALA A 230 19.68 -3.73 4.68
C ALA A 230 19.07 -4.76 3.70
N THR A 231 19.23 -4.55 2.40
CA THR A 231 18.76 -5.49 1.38
C THR A 231 19.44 -6.84 1.52
N LEU A 232 20.78 -6.86 1.62
CA LEU A 232 21.55 -8.09 1.80
C LEU A 232 21.19 -8.82 3.09
N ALA A 233 20.97 -8.08 4.19
CA ALA A 233 20.51 -8.64 5.45
C ALA A 233 19.12 -9.28 5.30
N SER A 234 18.17 -8.59 4.66
CA SER A 234 16.81 -9.10 4.44
C SER A 234 16.80 -10.38 3.60
N VAL A 235 17.48 -10.36 2.44
CA VAL A 235 17.58 -11.53 1.55
C VAL A 235 18.33 -12.67 2.21
N GLY A 236 19.42 -12.38 2.91
CA GLY A 236 20.26 -13.36 3.60
C GLY A 236 19.55 -14.04 4.78
N LEU A 237 18.79 -13.28 5.58
CA LEU A 237 17.94 -13.83 6.65
C LEU A 237 16.86 -14.74 6.06
N GLY A 238 16.17 -14.30 5.00
CA GLY A 238 15.20 -15.15 4.30
C GLY A 238 15.83 -16.44 3.75
N TYR A 239 17.02 -16.36 3.16
CA TYR A 239 17.75 -17.54 2.67
C TYR A 239 18.10 -18.51 3.82
N ARG A 240 18.49 -17.99 4.99
CA ARG A 240 18.73 -18.82 6.18
C ARG A 240 17.45 -19.55 6.62
N ARG A 241 16.27 -18.92 6.52
CA ARG A 241 14.98 -19.56 6.81
C ARG A 241 14.68 -20.70 5.83
N VAL A 242 14.92 -20.48 4.53
CA VAL A 242 14.79 -21.52 3.50
C VAL A 242 15.71 -22.70 3.79
N ARG A 243 16.99 -22.44 4.13
CA ARG A 243 17.92 -23.52 4.54
C ARG A 243 17.51 -24.24 5.82
N SER A 244 16.67 -23.63 6.65
CA SER A 244 16.10 -24.21 7.86
C SER A 244 14.76 -24.91 7.62
N GLY A 245 14.35 -25.10 6.36
CA GLY A 245 13.15 -25.87 5.98
C GLY A 245 11.91 -25.04 5.64
N HIS A 246 11.99 -23.70 5.58
CA HIS A 246 10.86 -22.86 5.14
C HIS A 246 10.71 -22.88 3.61
N ASP A 247 9.51 -22.53 3.12
CA ASP A 247 9.22 -22.48 1.68
C ASP A 247 10.22 -21.57 0.91
N ALA A 248 10.81 -22.14 -0.13
CA ALA A 248 11.70 -21.42 -1.03
C ALA A 248 10.94 -20.53 -2.02
N GLY A 249 9.67 -20.82 -2.31
CA GLY A 249 8.84 -20.08 -3.25
C GLY A 249 8.63 -18.63 -2.85
N GLY A 250 8.20 -18.39 -1.61
CA GLY A 250 8.02 -17.06 -1.03
C GLY A 250 9.30 -16.23 -1.04
N TRP A 251 10.43 -16.83 -0.67
CA TRP A 251 11.74 -16.16 -0.69
C TRP A 251 12.20 -15.81 -2.10
N ARG A 252 12.08 -16.72 -3.08
CA ARG A 252 12.46 -16.46 -4.47
C ARG A 252 11.61 -15.34 -5.08
N ARG A 253 10.32 -15.30 -4.75
CA ARG A 253 9.43 -14.20 -5.16
C ARG A 253 9.90 -12.88 -4.58
N ASP A 254 10.11 -12.81 -3.26
CA ASP A 254 10.53 -11.57 -2.60
C ASP A 254 11.87 -11.07 -3.15
N ALA A 255 12.87 -11.95 -3.27
CA ALA A 255 14.17 -11.61 -3.87
C ALA A 255 14.04 -11.14 -5.33
N GLY A 256 13.17 -11.79 -6.12
CA GLY A 256 12.91 -11.38 -7.50
C GLY A 256 12.24 -10.01 -7.61
N GLU A 257 11.25 -9.73 -6.76
CA GLU A 257 10.61 -8.42 -6.67
C GLU A 257 11.61 -7.33 -6.24
N LEU A 258 12.46 -7.61 -5.24
CA LEU A 258 13.52 -6.69 -4.82
C LEU A 258 14.51 -6.41 -5.95
N ALA A 259 14.89 -7.42 -6.73
CA ALA A 259 15.78 -7.23 -7.88
C ALA A 259 15.14 -6.35 -8.96
N VAL A 260 13.85 -6.55 -9.26
CA VAL A 260 13.10 -5.70 -10.20
C VAL A 260 13.02 -4.26 -9.69
N LEU A 261 12.74 -4.05 -8.41
CA LEU A 261 12.66 -2.71 -7.83
C LEU A 261 14.01 -2.00 -7.81
N TRP A 262 15.09 -2.70 -7.44
CA TRP A 262 16.46 -2.16 -7.55
C TRP A 262 16.78 -1.76 -8.98
N ALA A 263 16.55 -2.63 -9.96
CA ALA A 263 16.78 -2.33 -11.36
C ALA A 263 15.94 -1.15 -11.84
N TRP A 264 14.66 -1.10 -11.46
CA TRP A 264 13.75 -0.02 -11.84
C TRP A 264 14.25 1.35 -11.36
N PHE A 265 14.58 1.48 -10.08
CA PHE A 265 14.99 2.77 -9.50
C PHE A 265 16.44 3.16 -9.76
N LEU A 266 17.29 2.21 -10.18
CA LEU A 266 18.62 2.52 -10.70
C LEU A 266 18.55 3.05 -12.15
N LEU A 267 17.64 2.50 -12.96
CA LEU A 267 17.64 2.74 -14.41
C LEU A 267 16.71 3.88 -14.83
N ALA A 268 15.54 4.02 -14.22
CA ALA A 268 14.53 4.99 -14.64
C ALA A 268 14.73 6.40 -14.03
N ALA A 269 14.33 7.43 -14.79
CA ALA A 269 14.28 8.81 -14.32
C ALA A 269 13.35 8.90 -13.08
N PRO A 270 13.77 9.55 -11.98
CA PRO A 270 13.07 9.51 -10.70
C PRO A 270 11.57 9.83 -10.75
N VAL A 271 11.16 10.93 -11.37
CA VAL A 271 9.74 11.35 -11.37
C VAL A 271 8.89 10.34 -12.13
N PHE A 272 9.40 9.86 -13.27
CA PHE A 272 8.76 8.79 -14.04
C PHE A 272 8.68 7.49 -13.25
N ALA A 273 9.79 7.09 -12.63
CA ALA A 273 9.90 5.85 -11.86
C ALA A 273 8.91 5.81 -10.70
N ILE A 274 8.79 6.92 -9.97
CA ILE A 274 7.83 7.10 -8.89
C ILE A 274 6.40 7.07 -9.41
N GLY A 275 6.08 7.76 -10.50
CA GLY A 275 4.73 7.77 -11.07
C GLY A 275 4.24 6.37 -11.45
N VAL A 276 5.07 5.60 -12.14
CA VAL A 276 4.76 4.21 -12.53
C VAL A 276 4.71 3.29 -11.32
N TYR A 277 5.67 3.38 -10.40
CA TYR A 277 5.68 2.56 -9.18
C TYR A 277 4.44 2.85 -8.32
N PHE A 278 4.09 4.12 -8.13
CA PHE A 278 2.93 4.49 -7.35
C PHE A 278 1.66 3.89 -7.94
N ALA A 279 1.45 4.02 -9.25
CA ALA A 279 0.24 3.54 -9.92
C ALA A 279 0.19 2.02 -10.08
N LEU A 280 1.27 1.38 -10.55
CA LEU A 280 1.29 -0.05 -10.90
C LEU A 280 1.74 -0.96 -9.76
N TRP A 281 2.45 -0.45 -8.76
CA TRP A 281 2.96 -1.28 -7.67
C TRP A 281 2.21 -1.01 -6.37
N HIS A 282 2.43 0.17 -5.79
CA HIS A 282 1.92 0.50 -4.45
C HIS A 282 0.39 0.57 -4.43
N ALA A 283 -0.18 1.39 -5.31
CA ALA A 283 -1.62 1.63 -5.33
C ALA A 283 -2.40 0.34 -5.62
N LEU A 284 -2.01 -0.45 -6.62
CA LEU A 284 -2.70 -1.71 -6.93
C LEU A 284 -2.63 -2.71 -5.78
N ARG A 285 -1.46 -2.89 -5.16
CA ARG A 285 -1.31 -3.77 -3.98
C ARG A 285 -2.20 -3.34 -2.83
N HIS A 286 -2.25 -2.04 -2.56
CA HIS A 286 -3.10 -1.49 -1.54
C HIS A 286 -4.59 -1.68 -1.85
N VAL A 287 -5.03 -1.40 -3.08
CA VAL A 287 -6.40 -1.67 -3.56
C VAL A 287 -6.75 -3.15 -3.37
N GLY A 288 -5.85 -4.05 -3.75
CA GLY A 288 -6.03 -5.50 -3.55
C GLY A 288 -6.27 -5.86 -2.09
N ARG A 289 -5.48 -5.32 -1.17
CA ARG A 289 -5.70 -5.50 0.27
C ARG A 289 -7.07 -4.98 0.72
N LEU A 290 -7.47 -3.80 0.26
CA LEU A 290 -8.76 -3.21 0.64
C LEU A 290 -9.97 -3.94 0.04
N VAL A 291 -9.80 -4.62 -1.10
CA VAL A 291 -10.80 -5.55 -1.65
C VAL A 291 -11.04 -6.72 -0.68
N LEU A 292 -9.99 -7.25 -0.03
CA LEU A 292 -10.12 -8.35 0.94
C LEU A 292 -10.77 -7.90 2.27
N VAL A 293 -10.57 -6.64 2.67
CA VAL A 293 -11.20 -6.06 3.86
C VAL A 293 -12.73 -5.93 3.70
N ASP A 294 -13.21 -5.91 2.47
CA ASP A 294 -14.60 -5.64 2.16
C ASP A 294 -15.35 -6.92 1.75
N PRO A 295 -16.26 -7.47 2.58
CA PRO A 295 -16.80 -8.82 2.40
C PRO A 295 -17.44 -9.08 1.02
N ALA A 296 -18.19 -8.12 0.48
CA ALA A 296 -18.81 -8.29 -0.84
C ALA A 296 -17.80 -8.15 -2.00
N ALA A 297 -16.73 -7.38 -1.84
CA ALA A 297 -15.66 -7.30 -2.84
C ALA A 297 -14.76 -8.54 -2.79
N ALA A 298 -14.46 -9.05 -1.59
CA ALA A 298 -13.79 -10.32 -1.37
C ALA A 298 -14.60 -11.48 -1.97
N SER A 299 -15.93 -11.49 -1.79
CA SER A 299 -16.81 -12.49 -2.41
C SER A 299 -16.77 -12.43 -3.94
N ALA A 300 -16.86 -11.24 -4.55
CA ALA A 300 -16.70 -11.07 -6.00
C ALA A 300 -15.32 -11.56 -6.48
N ALA A 301 -14.25 -11.25 -5.75
CA ALA A 301 -12.91 -11.74 -6.04
C ALA A 301 -12.84 -13.27 -5.96
N SER A 302 -13.42 -13.88 -4.92
CA SER A 302 -13.46 -15.35 -4.78
C SER A 302 -14.16 -16.03 -5.98
N ALA A 303 -15.21 -15.39 -6.51
CA ALA A 303 -15.95 -15.84 -7.70
C ALA A 303 -15.22 -15.56 -9.04
N GLY A 304 -14.06 -14.88 -9.03
CA GLY A 304 -13.32 -14.53 -10.23
C GLY A 304 -13.79 -13.23 -10.92
N ASP A 305 -14.70 -12.48 -10.30
CA ASP A 305 -15.23 -11.21 -10.84
C ASP A 305 -14.36 -10.02 -10.42
N ALA A 306 -13.21 -9.87 -11.09
CA ALA A 306 -12.29 -8.75 -10.88
C ALA A 306 -12.95 -7.39 -11.20
N VAL A 307 -13.83 -7.35 -12.20
CA VAL A 307 -14.49 -6.11 -12.65
C VAL A 307 -15.50 -5.65 -11.61
N GLY A 308 -16.32 -6.56 -11.08
CA GLY A 308 -17.28 -6.24 -10.01
C GLY A 308 -16.59 -5.77 -8.73
N ALA A 309 -15.50 -6.43 -8.33
CA ALA A 309 -14.70 -6.01 -7.18
C ALA A 309 -14.13 -4.59 -7.36
N LEU A 310 -13.53 -4.31 -8.52
CA LEU A 310 -12.91 -3.00 -8.80
C LEU A 310 -13.95 -1.90 -9.02
N ALA A 311 -15.08 -2.20 -9.68
CA ALA A 311 -16.17 -1.24 -9.88
C ALA A 311 -16.76 -0.82 -8.54
N ARG A 312 -16.88 -1.74 -7.59
CA ARG A 312 -17.31 -1.42 -6.23
C ARG A 312 -16.29 -0.56 -5.49
N PHE A 313 -15.02 -0.95 -5.51
CA PHE A 313 -13.95 -0.15 -4.94
C PHE A 313 -13.95 1.28 -5.50
N GLY A 314 -14.06 1.44 -6.81
CA GLY A 314 -14.10 2.73 -7.49
C GLY A 314 -15.29 3.60 -7.07
N ARG A 315 -16.48 3.00 -6.90
CA ARG A 315 -17.67 3.73 -6.40
C ARG A 315 -17.47 4.25 -4.99
N ASP A 316 -16.90 3.42 -4.12
CA ASP A 316 -16.65 3.78 -2.72
C ASP A 316 -15.52 4.83 -2.59
N ALA A 317 -14.53 4.77 -3.49
CA ALA A 317 -13.39 5.69 -3.53
C ALA A 317 -13.78 7.07 -4.10
N ALA A 318 -14.69 7.12 -5.07
CA ALA A 318 -14.98 8.34 -5.85
C ALA A 318 -15.20 9.63 -5.03
N PRO A 319 -15.98 9.63 -3.91
CA PRO A 319 -16.23 10.85 -3.15
C PRO A 319 -14.96 11.46 -2.55
N LEU A 320 -14.09 10.64 -1.95
CA LEU A 320 -12.85 11.14 -1.37
C LEU A 320 -11.74 11.32 -2.40
N THR A 321 -11.79 10.63 -3.54
CA THR A 321 -10.94 10.95 -4.69
C THR A 321 -11.18 12.40 -5.13
N LEU A 322 -12.45 12.80 -5.26
CA LEU A 322 -12.81 14.20 -5.56
C LEU A 322 -12.35 15.14 -4.44
N GLY A 323 -12.57 14.76 -3.17
CA GLY A 323 -12.08 15.50 -2.01
C GLY A 323 -10.57 15.73 -2.05
N GLY A 324 -9.79 14.73 -2.46
CA GLY A 324 -8.34 14.86 -2.59
C GLY A 324 -7.92 15.84 -3.68
N PHE A 325 -8.64 15.92 -4.81
CA PHE A 325 -8.40 16.98 -5.81
C PHE A 325 -8.71 18.37 -5.27
N LEU A 326 -9.72 18.50 -4.41
CA LEU A 326 -9.99 19.77 -3.72
C LEU A 326 -8.84 20.14 -2.78
N VAL A 327 -8.20 19.17 -2.11
CA VAL A 327 -7.00 19.41 -1.30
C VAL A 327 -5.83 19.90 -2.16
N VAL A 328 -5.61 19.28 -3.34
CA VAL A 328 -4.59 19.76 -4.30
C VAL A 328 -4.85 21.21 -4.70
N GLY A 329 -6.10 21.54 -5.06
CA GLY A 329 -6.49 22.92 -5.38
C GLY A 329 -6.29 23.88 -4.20
N ALA A 330 -6.67 23.48 -2.99
CA ALA A 330 -6.52 24.28 -1.78
C ALA A 330 -5.05 24.56 -1.45
N VAL A 331 -4.17 23.56 -1.58
CA VAL A 331 -2.72 23.76 -1.44
C VAL A 331 -2.21 24.72 -2.52
N GLY A 332 -2.61 24.50 -3.78
CA GLY A 332 -2.17 25.31 -4.91
C GLY A 332 -2.51 26.80 -4.81
N VAL A 333 -3.65 27.16 -4.19
CA VAL A 333 -4.00 28.57 -3.94
C VAL A 333 -3.37 29.15 -2.66
N SER A 334 -2.83 28.31 -1.79
CA SER A 334 -2.26 28.71 -0.50
C SER A 334 -0.75 28.96 -0.53
N VAL A 335 -0.03 28.37 -1.48
CA VAL A 335 1.44 28.42 -1.52
C VAL A 335 1.95 29.83 -1.87
N PRO A 336 2.94 30.37 -1.11
CA PRO A 336 3.45 31.73 -1.31
C PRO A 336 4.00 32.04 -2.70
N ALA A 337 4.69 31.08 -3.32
CA ALA A 337 5.33 31.28 -4.62
C ALA A 337 4.36 31.26 -5.82
N GLY A 338 3.10 30.83 -5.61
CA GLY A 338 2.15 30.58 -6.68
C GLY A 338 2.47 29.33 -7.53
N VAL A 339 1.72 29.14 -8.61
CA VAL A 339 1.85 27.99 -9.53
C VAL A 339 1.84 28.51 -10.96
N ALA A 340 2.97 28.42 -11.67
CA ALA A 340 3.09 28.94 -13.03
C ALA A 340 3.70 27.93 -14.02
N ALA A 341 4.50 26.98 -13.53
CA ALA A 341 5.19 25.98 -14.34
C ALA A 341 4.71 24.54 -14.02
N PRO A 342 4.96 23.56 -14.92
CA PRO A 342 4.67 22.16 -14.65
C PRO A 342 5.34 21.60 -13.38
N GLY A 343 6.55 22.06 -13.05
CA GLY A 343 7.27 21.71 -11.82
C GLY A 343 6.51 22.14 -10.56
N ASP A 344 5.91 23.33 -10.57
CA ASP A 344 5.10 23.84 -9.45
C ASP A 344 3.84 23.00 -9.26
N LEU A 345 3.21 22.56 -10.36
CA LEU A 345 2.04 21.68 -10.30
C LEU A 345 2.38 20.32 -9.69
N LEU A 346 3.53 19.74 -10.07
CA LEU A 346 4.03 18.52 -9.43
C LEU A 346 4.28 18.76 -7.94
N ALA A 347 4.98 19.83 -7.59
CA ALA A 347 5.32 20.15 -6.21
C ALA A 347 4.07 20.36 -5.33
N VAL A 348 3.08 21.11 -5.81
CA VAL A 348 1.79 21.29 -5.14
C VAL A 348 1.07 19.97 -4.95
N SER A 349 1.07 19.13 -5.99
CA SER A 349 0.48 17.79 -5.91
C SER A 349 1.19 16.94 -4.86
N LEU A 350 2.53 17.00 -4.78
CA LEU A 350 3.31 16.25 -3.80
C LEU A 350 3.11 16.76 -2.36
N VAL A 351 2.96 18.06 -2.14
CA VAL A 351 2.60 18.63 -0.82
C VAL A 351 1.19 18.20 -0.41
N ALA A 352 0.23 18.27 -1.32
CA ALA A 352 -1.14 17.81 -1.06
C ALA A 352 -1.18 16.30 -0.76
N ILE A 353 -0.43 15.50 -1.53
CA ILE A 353 -0.24 14.07 -1.27
C ILE A 353 0.39 13.88 0.10
N ALA A 354 1.46 14.59 0.46
CA ALA A 354 2.08 14.50 1.79
C ALA A 354 1.07 14.75 2.92
N ALA A 355 0.22 15.77 2.77
CA ALA A 355 -0.84 16.09 3.73
C ALA A 355 -1.89 14.98 3.86
N MET A 356 -2.21 14.27 2.77
CA MET A 356 -3.14 13.13 2.80
C MET A 356 -2.47 11.82 3.23
N THR A 357 -1.17 11.67 3.01
CA THR A 357 -0.42 10.44 3.33
C THR A 357 -0.33 10.20 4.83
N LEU A 358 -0.11 11.23 5.66
CA LEU A 358 0.01 11.03 7.11
C LEU A 358 -1.25 10.44 7.74
N PRO A 359 -2.44 11.05 7.57
CA PRO A 359 -3.67 10.45 8.10
C PRO A 359 -3.96 9.08 7.48
N HIS A 360 -3.67 8.89 6.19
CA HIS A 360 -3.80 7.59 5.54
C HIS A 360 -2.92 6.51 6.22
N VAL A 361 -1.63 6.80 6.44
CA VAL A 361 -0.70 5.92 7.15
C VAL A 361 -1.22 5.56 8.53
N VAL A 362 -1.86 6.48 9.26
CA VAL A 362 -2.46 6.19 10.56
C VAL A 362 -3.61 5.18 10.44
N VAL A 363 -4.48 5.32 9.43
CA VAL A 363 -5.57 4.37 9.16
C VAL A 363 -5.00 3.00 8.79
N VAL A 364 -4.01 2.94 7.90
CA VAL A 364 -3.38 1.67 7.50
C VAL A 364 -2.63 1.04 8.67
N ALA A 365 -1.92 1.81 9.50
CA ALA A 365 -1.24 1.29 10.69
C ALA A 365 -2.24 0.77 11.75
N TRP A 366 -3.43 1.37 11.84
CA TRP A 366 -4.52 0.81 12.64
C TRP A 366 -5.03 -0.52 12.06
N LEU A 367 -5.19 -0.60 10.73
CA LEU A 367 -5.60 -1.82 10.04
C LEU A 367 -4.58 -2.94 10.19
N ASP A 368 -3.28 -2.65 10.04
CA ASP A 368 -2.20 -3.60 10.25
C ASP A 368 -2.23 -4.23 11.65
N ARG A 369 -2.56 -3.42 12.66
CA ARG A 369 -2.69 -3.92 14.04
C ARG A 369 -3.90 -4.84 14.19
N ARG A 370 -5.00 -4.58 13.47
CA ARG A 370 -6.18 -5.44 13.45
C ARG A 370 -5.91 -6.78 12.76
N GLU A 371 -5.17 -6.74 11.66
CA GLU A 371 -4.78 -7.92 10.87
C GLU A 371 -3.54 -8.64 11.42
N GLY A 372 -2.93 -8.14 12.50
CA GLY A 372 -1.75 -8.76 13.11
C GLY A 372 -0.50 -8.73 12.23
N VAL A 373 -0.41 -7.84 11.23
CA VAL A 373 0.70 -7.77 10.27
C VAL A 373 2.06 -7.65 10.97
N TRP A 374 2.13 -6.97 12.11
CA TRP A 374 3.40 -6.79 12.84
C TRP A 374 3.64 -7.80 13.95
N ARG A 375 2.74 -8.77 14.15
CA ARG A 375 2.81 -9.80 15.19
C ARG A 375 2.62 -11.22 14.60
N PRO A 376 3.52 -11.67 13.71
CA PRO A 376 3.47 -13.04 13.19
C PRO A 376 3.50 -14.06 14.34
N GLY A 377 2.60 -15.05 14.32
CA GLY A 377 2.53 -16.14 15.30
C GLY A 377 1.70 -15.87 16.56
N ALA A 378 1.13 -14.69 16.75
CA ALA A 378 0.28 -14.37 17.92
C ALA A 378 -1.15 -14.94 17.86
N GLY A 379 -1.46 -15.76 16.86
CA GLY A 379 -2.74 -16.43 16.65
C GLY A 379 -2.60 -17.89 16.18
N ALA A 380 -1.45 -18.51 16.46
CA ALA A 380 -1.24 -19.95 16.31
C ALA A 380 -1.51 -20.66 17.65
#